data_AF-A0A1V3JCH4-F1
#
_entry.id   AF-A0A1V3JCH4-F1
#
_cell.length_a   1.000
_cell.length_b   1.000
_cell.length_c   1.000
_cell.angle_alpha   90.00
_cell.angle_beta   90.00
_cell.angle_gamma   90.00
#
_symmetry.space_group_name_H-M   'P 1'
#
loop_
_entity.id
_entity.type
_entity.pdbx_description
1 polymer ?
#
loop_
_entity_poly.entity_id
_entity_poly.type
_entity_poly.pdbx_seq_one_letter_code
_entity_poly.pdbx_strand_id
1 'polypeptide(L)'
;MIQGNHQLTIQTRDNINNEEGQVKAGEKLAIRTRGFNNHKGQVRAIEGRLAISSIENINNTLGYLTAKQQVSITADGLNNHKGVVYNEQGPLNLKLQQNLDNQQGEVIAKENLKIESASLRNQQGKIYAEKQGYIGIKGLIDNQQSGKIYGMGETIIHANQVDNRGGEIRTQDKLVLNATTGINNQKVGNTGSFIESGNELILNTAELNNSQTKSTQEKMTQGILASSLKLSARLVDNNQGKIHSRGQSSLFIQQTLDNRRGDVTGGAVSIEGKNLRIDNQGGRLQAERALSILANEVMTNGPIEGQDVAITQQKDFVTANSINADRNLRITTAGNLVNQHNLYADESVTLNANHITNRVEGRISSANTQLSAKGHVINEGLINGVSLDDQAKTIVKAGGRLINTGKGRIYGDHVALQADMIENSDKNYGNEIKSAVIAARGDLDIAAREIENNTAHYLSDHQVGTTLFSIGEMRFGRTLNANYQAEGKADELRNNSSVIESEHNIKLNVNQIHNNNTHFTVEHVKTGQAPNNITKLNEKTLMKPILFQWGVITATS
;
A
#
# COMPACT_ATOMS: atom_id res chain seq x y z
N MET A 1 51.98 33.83 15.62
CA MET A 1 52.14 32.38 15.44
C MET A 1 52.66 31.77 16.74
N ILE A 2 52.02 30.71 17.24
CA ILE A 2 52.51 29.88 18.33
C ILE A 2 52.78 28.48 17.75
N GLN A 3 53.96 27.92 18.02
CA GLN A 3 54.38 26.65 17.44
C GLN A 3 55.11 25.78 18.47
N GLY A 4 54.80 24.48 18.50
CA GLY A 4 55.62 23.45 19.11
C GLY A 4 56.10 22.43 18.07
N ASN A 5 57.33 21.94 18.16
CA ASN A 5 57.87 21.00 17.16
C ASN A 5 57.21 19.62 17.24
N HIS A 6 57.04 19.07 18.45
CA HIS A 6 56.38 17.78 18.68
C HIS A 6 55.06 17.98 19.43
N GLN A 7 55.14 18.56 20.62
CA GLN A 7 53.97 18.80 21.47
C GLN A 7 53.86 20.28 21.82
N LEU A 8 52.63 20.78 21.85
CA LEU A 8 52.28 22.10 22.37
C LEU A 8 51.07 21.94 23.29
N THR A 9 51.20 22.38 24.53
CA THR A 9 50.09 22.50 25.47
C THR A 9 49.92 23.97 25.83
N ILE A 10 48.75 24.52 25.57
CA ILE A 10 48.35 25.87 26.01
C ILE A 10 47.27 25.71 27.07
N GLN A 11 47.52 26.25 28.26
CA GLN A 11 46.56 26.20 29.36
C GLN A 11 46.41 27.60 29.97
N THR A 12 45.19 28.14 29.90
CA THR A 12 44.82 29.45 30.45
C THR A 12 43.58 29.31 31.32
N ARG A 13 43.44 30.19 32.32
CA ARG A 13 42.17 30.34 33.07
C ARG A 13 41.20 31.30 32.39
N ASP A 14 41.73 32.17 31.52
CA ASP A 14 40.97 33.13 30.72
C ASP A 14 40.86 32.69 29.27
N ASN A 15 40.30 33.55 28.44
CA ASN A 15 40.08 33.30 27.02
C ASN A 15 41.39 33.35 26.22
N ILE A 16 41.48 32.53 25.17
CA ILE A 16 42.54 32.60 24.17
C ILE A 16 41.99 33.29 22.92
N ASN A 17 42.72 34.30 22.42
CA ASN A 17 42.45 34.91 21.12
C ASN A 17 43.49 34.47 20.08
N ASN A 18 43.06 33.70 19.09
CA ASN A 18 43.80 33.30 17.90
C ASN A 18 43.14 33.85 16.62
N GLU A 19 42.48 35.00 16.71
CA GLU A 19 41.92 35.69 15.54
C GLU A 19 43.00 36.02 14.52
N GLU A 20 42.78 35.61 13.26
CA GLU A 20 43.75 35.72 12.15
C GLU A 20 45.12 35.07 12.46
N GLY A 21 45.20 34.32 13.56
CA GLY A 21 46.42 33.76 14.11
C GLY A 21 46.68 32.33 13.67
N GLN A 22 47.83 31.80 14.09
CA GLN A 22 48.23 30.42 13.81
C GLN A 22 48.76 29.77 15.09
N VAL A 23 48.19 28.62 15.45
CA VAL A 23 48.66 27.71 16.50
C VAL A 23 48.92 26.35 15.88
N LYS A 24 50.14 25.82 15.98
CA LYS A 24 50.46 24.51 15.40
C LYS A 24 51.39 23.65 16.24
N ALA A 25 51.25 22.34 16.11
CA ALA A 25 52.17 21.35 16.67
C ALA A 25 52.35 20.15 15.73
N GLY A 26 53.49 19.45 15.83
CA GLY A 26 53.73 18.22 15.06
C GLY A 26 52.78 17.08 15.45
N GLU A 27 52.94 16.51 16.64
CA GLU A 27 52.27 15.27 17.09
C GLU A 27 51.09 15.51 18.04
N LYS A 28 51.16 16.53 18.90
CA LYS A 28 50.10 16.79 19.89
C LYS A 28 49.90 18.27 20.13
N LEU A 29 48.68 18.74 19.87
CA LEU A 29 48.25 20.08 20.23
C LEU A 29 47.11 19.99 21.24
N ALA A 30 47.35 20.44 22.46
CA ALA A 30 46.35 20.48 23.53
C ALA A 30 46.08 21.93 23.96
N ILE A 31 44.81 22.34 23.93
CA ILE A 31 44.37 23.67 24.37
C ILE A 31 43.34 23.50 25.49
N ARG A 32 43.60 24.12 26.64
CA ARG A 32 42.66 24.22 27.78
C ARG A 32 42.44 25.69 28.12
N THR A 33 41.20 26.14 28.06
CA THR A 33 40.87 27.58 28.18
C THR A 33 39.47 27.77 28.73
N ARG A 34 39.14 29.00 29.14
CA ARG A 34 37.76 29.37 29.44
C ARG A 34 36.93 29.49 28.16
N GLY A 35 37.32 30.39 27.25
CA GLY A 35 36.76 30.54 25.90
C GLY A 35 37.86 30.53 24.84
N PHE A 36 37.51 30.27 23.58
CA PHE A 36 38.48 30.23 22.48
C PHE A 36 37.97 30.96 21.24
N ASN A 37 38.67 32.03 20.85
CA ASN A 37 38.43 32.73 19.59
C ASN A 37 39.43 32.27 18.53
N ASN A 38 38.96 31.61 17.49
CA ASN A 38 39.70 31.19 16.30
C ASN A 38 39.09 31.81 15.03
N HIS A 39 38.49 33.00 15.13
CA HIS A 39 37.93 33.70 13.98
C HIS A 39 38.99 33.93 12.90
N LYS A 40 38.79 33.42 11.68
CA LYS A 40 39.81 33.43 10.60
C LYS A 40 41.18 32.86 11.00
N GLY A 41 41.25 32.16 12.12
CA GLY A 41 42.47 31.61 12.68
C GLY A 41 42.72 30.18 12.22
N GLN A 42 43.93 29.69 12.44
CA GLN A 42 44.33 28.33 12.10
C GLN A 42 44.88 27.62 13.34
N VAL A 43 44.34 26.42 13.63
CA VAL A 43 44.81 25.52 14.66
C VAL A 43 45.06 24.16 14.02
N ARG A 44 46.32 23.70 14.02
CA ARG A 44 46.70 22.49 13.29
C ARG A 44 47.63 21.57 14.08
N ALA A 45 47.21 20.33 14.27
CA ALA A 45 48.12 19.23 14.61
C ALA A 45 48.58 18.55 13.30
N ILE A 46 49.84 18.75 12.90
CA ILE A 46 50.32 18.46 11.55
C ILE A 46 50.32 16.95 11.25
N GLU A 47 50.87 16.15 12.16
CA GLU A 47 51.03 14.70 12.03
C GLU A 47 50.27 13.91 13.10
N GLY A 48 49.63 14.59 14.05
CA GLY A 48 49.01 13.92 15.18
C GLY A 48 47.68 14.52 15.61
N ARG A 49 47.50 14.70 16.92
CA ARG A 49 46.18 14.86 17.55
C ARG A 49 45.95 16.28 18.05
N LEU A 50 44.75 16.81 17.78
CA LEU A 50 44.24 18.06 18.32
C LEU A 50 43.22 17.77 19.43
N ALA A 51 43.47 18.30 20.62
CA ALA A 51 42.55 18.25 21.75
C ALA A 51 42.25 19.67 22.26
N ILE A 52 40.99 20.09 22.21
CA ILE A 52 40.55 21.39 22.74
C ILE A 52 39.51 21.16 23.83
N SER A 53 39.75 21.71 25.01
CA SER A 53 38.81 21.74 26.13
C SER A 53 38.54 23.21 26.49
N SER A 54 37.35 23.69 26.16
CA SER A 54 36.86 25.02 26.50
C SER A 54 35.74 24.88 27.53
N ILE A 55 35.63 25.81 28.48
CA ILE A 55 34.49 25.85 29.41
C ILE A 55 33.28 26.48 28.72
N GLU A 56 33.53 27.56 27.97
CA GLU A 56 32.57 28.35 27.20
C GLU A 56 32.68 28.02 25.70
N ASN A 57 32.05 28.84 24.87
CA ASN A 57 32.00 28.66 23.42
C ASN A 57 33.37 28.77 22.74
N ILE A 58 33.53 27.96 21.69
CA ILE A 58 34.60 28.10 20.71
C ILE A 58 34.03 28.84 19.49
N ASN A 59 34.65 29.96 19.11
CA ASN A 59 34.38 30.65 17.85
C ASN A 59 35.39 30.18 16.80
N ASN A 60 34.96 29.33 15.86
CA ASN A 60 35.74 28.90 14.70
C ASN A 60 35.20 29.50 13.38
N THR A 61 34.55 30.66 13.44
CA THR A 61 33.99 31.28 12.23
C THR A 61 35.09 31.67 11.25
N LEU A 62 34.95 31.28 9.97
CA LEU A 62 35.99 31.41 8.93
C LEU A 62 37.35 30.78 9.32
N GLY A 63 37.41 30.00 10.39
CA GLY A 63 38.62 29.43 10.96
C GLY A 63 38.82 27.96 10.60
N TYR A 64 40.00 27.44 10.94
CA TYR A 64 40.38 26.05 10.70
C TYR A 64 40.82 25.37 11.99
N LEU A 65 40.18 24.25 12.32
CA LEU A 65 40.60 23.31 13.37
C LEU A 65 40.90 21.97 12.71
N THR A 66 42.18 21.62 12.54
CA THR A 66 42.58 20.44 11.77
C THR A 66 43.58 19.56 12.49
N ALA A 67 43.48 18.24 12.23
CA ALA A 67 44.45 17.27 12.70
C ALA A 67 44.62 16.13 11.70
N LYS A 68 45.75 15.43 11.78
CA LYS A 68 46.00 14.22 10.99
C LYS A 68 45.44 12.97 11.65
N GLN A 69 45.62 12.76 12.95
CA GLN A 69 45.28 11.48 13.61
C GLN A 69 44.01 11.50 14.45
N GLN A 70 43.63 12.66 14.98
CA GLN A 70 42.43 12.79 15.82
C GLN A 70 42.11 14.26 16.07
N VAL A 71 40.83 14.61 16.01
CA VAL A 71 40.30 15.85 16.60
C VAL A 71 39.38 15.48 17.76
N SER A 72 39.59 16.09 18.93
CA SER A 72 38.70 15.96 20.09
C SER A 72 38.41 17.34 20.67
N ILE A 73 37.17 17.80 20.57
CA ILE A 73 36.73 19.09 21.07
C ILE A 73 35.65 18.89 22.13
N THR A 74 35.87 19.45 23.33
CA THR A 74 34.87 19.55 24.39
C THR A 74 34.66 21.01 24.74
N ALA A 75 33.42 21.50 24.67
CA ALA A 75 33.09 22.91 24.91
C ALA A 75 31.62 23.09 25.33
N ASP A 76 31.23 24.30 25.74
CA ASP A 76 29.80 24.65 25.87
C ASP A 76 29.12 24.60 24.49
N GLY A 77 29.69 25.27 23.50
CA GLY A 77 29.24 25.26 22.12
C GLY A 77 30.38 25.51 21.13
N LEU A 78 30.10 25.27 19.86
CA LEU A 78 31.04 25.49 18.76
C LEU A 78 30.33 26.25 17.64
N ASN A 79 30.79 27.47 17.37
CA ASN A 79 30.40 28.23 16.19
C ASN A 79 31.40 27.97 15.06
N ASN A 80 31.03 27.11 14.12
CA ASN A 80 31.77 26.77 12.92
C ASN A 80 31.18 27.44 11.66
N HIS A 81 30.51 28.59 11.80
CA HIS A 81 29.92 29.29 10.64
C HIS A 81 31.00 29.66 9.61
N LYS A 82 30.87 29.15 8.37
CA LYS A 82 31.90 29.24 7.31
C LYS A 82 33.29 28.73 7.72
N GLY A 83 33.39 27.99 8.82
CA GLY A 83 34.63 27.41 9.34
C GLY A 83 34.80 25.96 8.90
N VAL A 84 35.98 25.40 9.20
CA VAL A 84 36.33 24.01 8.92
C VAL A 84 36.81 23.33 10.18
N VAL A 85 36.21 22.18 10.49
CA VAL A 85 36.75 21.17 11.40
C VAL A 85 37.03 19.91 10.60
N TYR A 86 38.31 19.53 10.51
CA TYR A 86 38.75 18.45 9.62
C TYR A 86 39.68 17.48 10.32
N ASN A 87 39.48 16.19 10.07
CA ASN A 87 40.39 15.14 10.52
C ASN A 87 40.69 14.14 9.39
N GLU A 88 41.98 13.90 9.13
CA GLU A 88 42.46 13.09 7.98
C GLU A 88 42.48 11.58 8.25
N GLN A 89 42.83 11.17 9.46
CA GLN A 89 42.94 9.79 9.93
C GLN A 89 42.42 9.72 11.36
N GLY A 90 41.92 8.57 11.79
CA GLY A 90 41.32 8.39 13.12
C GLY A 90 40.06 9.24 13.37
N PRO A 91 39.54 9.26 14.60
CA PRO A 91 38.22 9.81 14.87
C PRO A 91 38.19 11.35 15.02
N LEU A 92 37.08 11.95 14.58
CA LEU A 92 36.70 13.34 14.90
C LEU A 92 35.57 13.30 15.93
N ASN A 93 35.85 13.77 17.15
CA ASN A 93 34.90 13.80 18.26
C ASN A 93 34.56 15.24 18.67
N LEU A 94 33.29 15.61 18.59
CA LEU A 94 32.74 16.86 19.13
C LEU A 94 31.78 16.55 20.27
N LYS A 95 32.09 17.02 21.48
CA LYS A 95 31.22 16.89 22.65
C LYS A 95 30.88 18.28 23.18
N LEU A 96 29.68 18.75 22.89
CA LEU A 96 29.22 20.10 23.17
C LEU A 96 28.04 20.03 24.14
N GLN A 97 27.94 20.97 25.08
CA GLN A 97 26.81 21.01 26.01
C GLN A 97 25.55 21.60 25.38
N GLN A 98 25.73 22.63 24.55
CA GLN A 98 24.71 23.43 23.89
C GLN A 98 24.71 23.17 22.39
N ASN A 99 25.22 24.11 21.59
CA ASN A 99 24.94 24.16 20.16
C ASN A 99 26.19 23.90 19.33
N LEU A 100 26.01 23.13 18.25
CA LEU A 100 26.90 23.15 17.09
C LEU A 100 26.25 24.02 16.01
N ASP A 101 26.84 25.17 15.72
CA ASP A 101 26.47 25.98 14.56
C ASP A 101 27.45 25.69 13.42
N ASN A 102 27.00 24.94 12.42
CA ASN A 102 27.76 24.59 11.23
C ASN A 102 27.18 25.25 9.97
N GLN A 103 26.49 26.38 10.10
CA GLN A 103 25.92 27.07 8.94
C GLN A 103 27.01 27.46 7.93
N GLN A 104 26.86 27.07 6.66
CA GLN A 104 27.87 27.27 5.61
C GLN A 104 29.29 26.73 5.94
N GLY A 105 29.43 25.95 7.01
CA GLY A 105 30.68 25.40 7.49
C GLY A 105 30.84 23.91 7.13
N GLU A 106 31.99 23.36 7.46
CA GLU A 106 32.32 21.96 7.21
C GLU A 106 32.81 21.25 8.48
N VAL A 107 32.25 20.08 8.76
CA VAL A 107 32.77 19.10 9.71
C VAL A 107 33.02 17.80 8.95
N ILE A 108 34.30 17.45 8.77
CA ILE A 108 34.72 16.37 7.87
C ILE A 108 35.62 15.39 8.62
N ALA A 109 35.17 14.14 8.75
CA ALA A 109 35.97 13.03 9.25
C ALA A 109 36.24 12.03 8.11
N LYS A 110 37.52 11.81 7.81
CA LYS A 110 37.99 10.78 6.87
C LYS A 110 37.98 9.35 7.44
N GLU A 111 37.67 9.21 8.72
CA GLU A 111 37.35 7.93 9.37
C GLU A 111 36.01 8.04 10.10
N ASN A 112 35.99 7.84 11.43
CA ASN A 112 34.79 7.87 12.25
C ASN A 112 34.48 9.30 12.73
N LEU A 113 33.21 9.67 12.67
CA LEU A 113 32.69 10.93 13.21
C LEU A 113 31.81 10.66 14.43
N LYS A 114 32.02 11.42 15.51
CA LYS A 114 31.12 11.46 16.65
C LYS A 114 30.77 12.90 17.01
N ILE A 115 29.49 13.24 16.98
CA ILE A 115 28.95 14.54 17.42
C ILE A 115 27.93 14.30 18.53
N GLU A 116 28.11 14.97 19.67
CA GLU A 116 27.15 15.04 20.76
C GLU A 116 26.89 16.50 21.12
N SER A 117 25.63 16.97 21.03
CA SER A 117 25.24 18.34 21.42
C SER A 117 23.77 18.43 21.83
N ALA A 118 23.34 19.56 22.40
CA ALA A 118 21.91 19.82 22.64
C ALA A 118 21.17 20.17 21.34
N SER A 119 21.78 20.95 20.44
CA SER A 119 21.23 21.24 19.11
C SER A 119 22.30 21.33 18.02
N LEU A 120 21.88 21.17 16.78
CA LEU A 120 22.72 21.26 15.59
C LEU A 120 22.04 22.13 14.52
N ARG A 121 22.71 23.19 14.08
CA ARG A 121 22.35 23.97 12.89
C ARG A 121 23.33 23.64 11.76
N ASN A 122 22.82 23.15 10.64
CA ASN A 122 23.63 22.73 9.49
C ASN A 122 23.12 23.33 8.16
N GLN A 123 22.44 24.48 8.22
CA GLN A 123 21.89 25.13 7.02
C GLN A 123 23.01 25.52 6.06
N GLN A 124 22.93 25.09 4.80
CA GLN A 124 23.99 25.22 3.78
C GLN A 124 25.36 24.64 4.22
N GLY A 125 25.41 23.94 5.35
CA GLY A 125 26.60 23.34 5.91
C GLY A 125 26.77 21.90 5.46
N LYS A 126 27.95 21.35 5.72
CA LYS A 126 28.29 19.97 5.40
C LYS A 126 28.85 19.26 6.62
N ILE A 127 28.25 18.11 6.92
CA ILE A 127 28.76 17.12 7.87
C ILE A 127 29.05 15.85 7.09
N TYR A 128 30.26 15.32 7.21
CA TYR A 128 30.72 14.17 6.43
C TYR A 128 31.50 13.16 7.28
N ALA A 129 31.15 11.88 7.14
CA ALA A 129 31.89 10.75 7.69
C ALA A 129 32.20 9.72 6.58
N GLU A 130 33.49 9.42 6.37
CA GLU A 130 33.91 8.44 5.36
C GLU A 130 33.83 6.98 5.84
N LYS A 131 33.88 6.74 7.15
CA LYS A 131 33.55 5.44 7.73
C LYS A 131 32.25 5.54 8.51
N GLN A 132 32.28 5.40 9.82
CA GLN A 132 31.07 5.40 10.65
C GLN A 132 30.73 6.81 11.14
N GLY A 133 29.44 7.14 11.16
CA GLY A 133 28.93 8.40 11.72
C GLY A 133 28.03 8.16 12.93
N TYR A 134 28.24 8.93 13.99
CA TYR A 134 27.31 9.04 15.11
C TYR A 134 26.99 10.50 15.38
N ILE A 135 25.71 10.86 15.31
CA ILE A 135 25.20 12.21 15.57
C ILE A 135 24.11 12.10 16.64
N GLY A 136 24.47 12.36 17.89
CA GLY A 136 23.57 12.32 19.04
C GLY A 136 23.18 13.72 19.51
N ILE A 137 21.97 14.14 19.17
CA ILE A 137 21.47 15.49 19.43
C ILE A 137 20.28 15.40 20.37
N LYS A 138 20.28 16.16 21.48
CA LYS A 138 19.18 16.06 22.45
C LYS A 138 17.88 16.70 21.92
N GLY A 139 18.01 17.77 21.16
CA GLY A 139 16.92 18.60 20.65
C GLY A 139 16.77 18.48 19.14
N LEU A 140 16.93 19.62 18.47
CA LEU A 140 16.70 19.78 17.03
C LEU A 140 17.99 19.60 16.23
N ILE A 141 17.90 18.80 15.16
CA ILE A 141 18.77 18.89 14.00
C ILE A 141 18.08 19.75 12.96
N ASP A 142 18.63 20.93 12.69
CA ASP A 142 18.19 21.82 11.63
C ASP A 142 19.13 21.65 10.42
N ASN A 143 18.74 20.77 9.49
CA ASN A 143 19.45 20.46 8.26
C ASN A 143 18.81 21.13 7.02
N GLN A 144 18.10 22.24 7.22
CA GLN A 144 17.36 22.89 6.14
C GLN A 144 18.27 23.57 5.10
N GLN A 145 17.67 24.16 4.06
CA GLN A 145 18.34 25.09 3.12
C GLN A 145 19.63 24.51 2.53
N SER A 146 19.56 23.37 1.85
CA SER A 146 20.73 22.69 1.25
C SER A 146 21.77 22.21 2.27
N GLY A 147 21.40 22.06 3.55
CA GLY A 147 22.20 21.38 4.54
C GLY A 147 22.46 19.92 4.17
N LYS A 148 23.67 19.43 4.43
CA LYS A 148 24.13 18.10 4.04
C LYS A 148 24.68 17.34 5.22
N ILE A 149 24.09 16.18 5.51
CA ILE A 149 24.63 15.17 6.42
C ILE A 149 24.88 13.91 5.60
N TYR A 150 26.15 13.61 5.32
CA TYR A 150 26.55 12.54 4.42
C TYR A 150 27.46 11.51 5.11
N GLY A 151 27.18 10.22 4.89
CA GLY A 151 28.01 9.11 5.33
C GLY A 151 28.37 8.18 4.16
N MET A 152 29.56 7.58 4.20
CA MET A 152 29.90 6.46 3.30
C MET A 152 29.66 5.11 3.97
N GLY A 153 29.90 4.98 5.28
CA GLY A 153 29.53 3.81 6.08
C GLY A 153 28.25 4.00 6.90
N GLU A 154 28.02 3.08 7.83
CA GLU A 154 26.89 3.16 8.77
C GLU A 154 26.86 4.50 9.50
N THR A 155 25.72 5.20 9.41
CA THR A 155 25.48 6.45 10.13
C THR A 155 24.26 6.32 11.03
N ILE A 156 24.43 6.66 12.29
CA ILE A 156 23.39 6.65 13.31
C ILE A 156 23.12 8.09 13.74
N ILE A 157 21.87 8.51 13.64
CA ILE A 157 21.40 9.84 14.02
C ILE A 157 20.31 9.67 15.07
N HIS A 158 20.53 10.26 16.24
CA HIS A 158 19.56 10.36 17.32
C HIS A 158 19.19 11.83 17.55
N ALA A 159 17.90 12.14 17.58
CA ALA A 159 17.38 13.48 17.82
C ALA A 159 16.04 13.46 18.56
N ASN A 160 15.63 14.60 19.12
CA ASN A 160 14.22 14.79 19.45
C ASN A 160 13.43 15.14 18.17
N GLN A 161 13.97 16.04 17.35
CA GLN A 161 13.39 16.48 16.08
C GLN A 161 14.46 16.59 15.00
N VAL A 162 14.09 16.28 13.77
CA VAL A 162 14.89 16.55 12.58
C VAL A 162 14.09 17.37 11.58
N ASP A 163 14.59 18.54 11.23
CA ASP A 163 14.08 19.35 10.13
C ASP A 163 15.05 19.23 8.94
N ASN A 164 14.63 18.49 7.92
CA ASN A 164 15.37 18.24 6.69
C ASN A 164 14.73 18.96 5.49
N ARG A 165 13.87 19.96 5.70
CA ARG A 165 13.22 20.69 4.60
C ARG A 165 14.26 21.37 3.70
N GLY A 166 14.35 20.92 2.45
CA GLY A 166 15.34 21.38 1.48
C GLY A 166 16.77 20.89 1.76
N GLY A 167 16.95 20.02 2.75
CA GLY A 167 18.23 19.40 3.12
C GLY A 167 18.40 18.00 2.53
N GLU A 168 19.57 17.43 2.77
CA GLU A 168 19.88 16.04 2.42
C GLU A 168 20.52 15.30 3.61
N ILE A 169 19.97 14.13 3.93
CA ILE A 169 20.56 13.16 4.86
C ILE A 169 20.77 11.86 4.08
N ARG A 170 22.03 11.49 3.82
CA ARG A 170 22.33 10.41 2.88
C ARG A 170 23.47 9.53 3.36
N THR A 171 23.34 8.22 3.18
CA THR A 171 24.43 7.25 3.39
C THR A 171 24.59 6.33 2.19
N GLN A 172 25.82 5.89 1.90
CA GLN A 172 26.04 4.81 0.92
C GLN A 172 25.78 3.41 1.51
N ASP A 173 25.96 3.25 2.82
CA ASP A 173 25.61 2.04 3.54
C ASP A 173 24.34 2.28 4.38
N LYS A 174 24.26 1.79 5.63
CA LYS A 174 23.10 1.87 6.49
C LYS A 174 22.90 3.26 7.13
N LEU A 175 21.65 3.71 7.17
CA LEU A 175 21.23 4.90 7.92
C LEU A 175 20.23 4.50 8.99
N VAL A 176 20.54 4.79 10.25
CA VAL A 176 19.58 4.74 11.35
C VAL A 176 19.24 6.16 11.75
N LEU A 177 17.98 6.55 11.58
CA LEU A 177 17.47 7.86 11.95
C LEU A 177 16.35 7.70 12.99
N ASN A 178 16.69 7.93 14.25
CA ASN A 178 15.73 7.91 15.36
C ASN A 178 15.46 9.35 15.81
N ALA A 179 14.25 9.84 15.53
CA ALA A 179 13.76 11.11 16.03
C ALA A 179 12.60 10.86 16.99
N THR A 180 12.65 11.34 18.22
CA THR A 180 11.60 10.97 19.20
C THR A 180 10.22 11.51 18.81
N THR A 181 10.15 12.77 18.37
CA THR A 181 8.86 13.44 18.10
C THR A 181 8.56 13.58 16.62
N GLY A 182 9.53 13.96 15.79
CA GLY A 182 9.22 14.29 14.41
C GLY A 182 10.41 14.34 13.47
N ILE A 183 10.16 13.92 12.22
CA ILE A 183 11.02 14.15 11.06
C ILE A 183 10.21 14.99 10.06
N ASN A 184 10.65 16.21 9.80
CA ASN A 184 10.08 17.06 8.77
C ASN A 184 10.95 17.02 7.51
N ASN A 185 10.50 16.28 6.51
CA ASN A 185 11.11 16.15 5.18
C ASN A 185 10.23 16.76 4.09
N GLN A 186 9.36 17.71 4.43
CA GLN A 186 8.48 18.35 3.44
C GLN A 186 9.30 19.08 2.37
N LYS A 187 8.84 18.99 1.11
CA LYS A 187 9.43 19.75 0.01
C LYS A 187 9.32 21.25 0.24
N VAL A 188 10.43 21.97 0.05
CA VAL A 188 10.46 23.45 0.01
C VAL A 188 11.13 24.02 -1.25
N GLY A 189 11.66 23.16 -2.12
CA GLY A 189 12.33 23.53 -3.37
C GLY A 189 12.36 22.36 -4.34
N ASN A 190 13.02 22.49 -5.50
CA ASN A 190 13.05 21.43 -6.53
C ASN A 190 14.01 20.26 -6.22
N THR A 191 14.93 20.47 -5.29
CA THR A 191 15.92 19.48 -4.83
C THR A 191 15.98 19.50 -3.30
N GLY A 192 16.60 18.46 -2.72
CA GLY A 192 16.66 18.30 -1.27
C GLY A 192 15.29 17.89 -0.71
N SER A 193 15.15 17.96 0.61
CA SER A 193 14.11 17.20 1.33
C SER A 193 14.23 15.72 0.99
N PHE A 194 15.47 15.23 1.09
CA PHE A 194 15.87 13.91 0.65
C PHE A 194 16.52 13.13 1.79
N ILE A 195 16.00 11.94 2.04
CA ILE A 195 16.57 10.96 2.96
C ILE A 195 16.90 9.72 2.15
N GLU A 196 18.18 9.35 2.11
CA GLU A 196 18.67 8.22 1.30
C GLU A 196 19.56 7.27 2.10
N SER A 197 19.37 5.97 1.86
CA SER A 197 20.38 4.95 2.16
C SER A 197 20.68 4.11 0.91
N GLY A 198 21.96 3.85 0.65
CA GLY A 198 22.38 2.89 -0.38
C GLY A 198 22.13 1.43 0.01
N ASN A 199 21.94 1.14 1.31
CA ASN A 199 21.68 -0.20 1.83
C ASN A 199 20.37 -0.25 2.65
N GLU A 200 20.44 -0.22 3.98
CA GLU A 200 19.28 -0.24 4.87
C GLU A 200 18.99 1.13 5.48
N LEU A 201 17.76 1.60 5.34
CA LEU A 201 17.23 2.76 6.05
C LEU A 201 16.31 2.30 7.17
N ILE A 202 16.67 2.61 8.42
CA ILE A 202 15.82 2.46 9.59
C ILE A 202 15.38 3.85 10.04
N LEU A 203 14.08 4.12 9.97
CA LEU A 203 13.44 5.37 10.37
C LEU A 203 12.49 5.12 11.53
N ASN A 204 12.74 5.72 12.68
CA ASN A 204 11.86 5.66 13.84
C ASN A 204 11.46 7.07 14.27
N THR A 205 10.16 7.36 14.28
CA THR A 205 9.64 8.66 14.71
C THR A 205 8.19 8.63 15.14
N ALA A 206 7.72 9.51 16.01
CA ALA A 206 6.27 9.63 16.23
C ALA A 206 5.58 10.18 14.97
N GLU A 207 6.14 11.22 14.36
CA GLU A 207 5.57 11.87 13.17
C GLU A 207 6.59 11.95 12.03
N LEU A 208 6.18 11.58 10.82
CA LEU A 208 6.95 11.77 9.60
C LEU A 208 6.15 12.62 8.62
N ASN A 209 6.66 13.80 8.28
CA ASN A 209 6.15 14.59 7.18
C ASN A 209 7.08 14.43 5.97
N ASN A 210 6.61 13.71 4.95
CA ASN A 210 7.26 13.53 3.65
C ASN A 210 6.42 14.16 2.52
N SER A 211 5.53 15.09 2.85
CA SER A 211 4.58 15.66 1.89
C SER A 211 5.28 16.44 0.77
N GLN A 212 4.64 16.44 -0.40
CA GLN A 212 5.08 17.14 -1.62
C GLN A 212 6.43 16.69 -2.20
N THR A 213 7.06 15.65 -1.65
CA THR A 213 8.39 15.18 -2.10
C THR A 213 8.38 14.27 -3.33
N LYS A 214 7.23 14.05 -3.97
CA LYS A 214 7.12 13.14 -5.11
C LYS A 214 8.04 13.58 -6.25
N SER A 215 9.09 12.79 -6.47
CA SER A 215 10.04 12.97 -7.57
C SER A 215 9.52 12.28 -8.83
N THR A 216 9.46 13.03 -9.92
CA THR A 216 9.11 12.53 -11.27
C THR A 216 10.32 12.04 -12.06
N GLN A 217 11.53 12.24 -11.52
CA GLN A 217 12.78 11.82 -12.15
C GLN A 217 13.11 10.37 -11.76
N GLU A 218 13.75 9.64 -12.66
CA GLU A 218 14.27 8.30 -12.38
C GLU A 218 15.28 8.34 -11.22
N LYS A 219 16.22 9.30 -11.28
CA LYS A 219 17.11 9.63 -10.17
C LYS A 219 16.39 10.57 -9.22
N MET A 220 15.89 10.02 -8.12
CA MET A 220 15.23 10.80 -7.08
C MET A 220 16.18 11.86 -6.50
N THR A 221 15.66 13.08 -6.37
CA THR A 221 16.35 14.22 -5.73
C THR A 221 15.65 14.69 -4.45
N GLN A 222 14.50 14.08 -4.12
CA GLN A 222 13.61 14.39 -3.01
C GLN A 222 12.87 13.11 -2.59
N GLY A 223 12.32 13.11 -1.38
CA GLY A 223 11.55 12.00 -0.83
C GLY A 223 12.40 11.06 0.01
N ILE A 224 11.97 9.80 0.09
CA ILE A 224 12.66 8.77 0.85
C ILE A 224 13.05 7.64 -0.10
N LEU A 225 14.34 7.31 -0.13
CA LEU A 225 14.89 6.26 -0.98
C LEU A 225 15.80 5.32 -0.17
N ALA A 226 15.59 4.01 -0.29
CA ALA A 226 16.48 3.02 0.29
C ALA A 226 16.59 1.77 -0.58
N SER A 227 17.59 0.91 -0.34
CA SER A 227 17.57 -0.45 -0.90
C SER A 227 16.66 -1.36 -0.06
N SER A 228 16.72 -1.25 1.27
CA SER A 228 15.79 -1.84 2.22
C SER A 228 15.28 -0.76 3.18
N LEU A 229 13.98 -0.70 3.44
CA LEU A 229 13.36 0.29 4.32
C LEU A 229 12.65 -0.37 5.49
N LYS A 230 12.95 0.09 6.71
CA LYS A 230 12.16 -0.15 7.92
C LYS A 230 11.70 1.20 8.46
N LEU A 231 10.39 1.45 8.44
CA LEU A 231 9.80 2.68 8.94
C LEU A 231 8.84 2.34 10.09
N SER A 232 9.10 2.84 11.29
CA SER A 232 8.16 2.79 12.41
C SER A 232 7.70 4.19 12.77
N ALA A 233 6.40 4.45 12.65
CA ALA A 233 5.84 5.73 13.03
C ALA A 233 4.41 5.68 13.58
N ARG A 234 3.98 6.73 14.29
CA ARG A 234 2.57 6.89 14.65
C ARG A 234 1.77 7.48 13.50
N LEU A 235 2.27 8.58 12.93
CA LEU A 235 1.68 9.27 11.78
C LEU A 235 2.69 9.42 10.65
N VAL A 236 2.24 9.19 9.42
CA VAL A 236 2.99 9.46 8.19
C VAL A 236 2.13 10.29 7.26
N ASP A 237 2.60 11.50 6.96
CA ASP A 237 2.09 12.33 5.86
C ASP A 237 2.99 12.12 4.64
N ASN A 238 2.50 11.37 3.67
CA ASN A 238 3.09 11.17 2.35
C ASN A 238 2.19 11.78 1.24
N ASN A 239 1.39 12.80 1.57
CA ASN A 239 0.52 13.46 0.58
C ASN A 239 1.37 14.14 -0.49
N GLN A 240 1.21 13.74 -1.76
CA GLN A 240 2.12 14.11 -2.86
C GLN A 240 3.60 13.83 -2.56
N GLY A 241 3.89 12.88 -1.68
CA GLY A 241 5.24 12.43 -1.34
C GLY A 241 5.64 11.18 -2.11
N LYS A 242 6.91 10.80 -2.04
CA LYS A 242 7.39 9.51 -2.53
C LYS A 242 8.25 8.82 -1.48
N ILE A 243 7.85 7.59 -1.15
CA ILE A 243 8.61 6.62 -0.36
C ILE A 243 8.90 5.44 -1.27
N HIS A 244 10.18 5.17 -1.53
CA HIS A 244 10.59 4.11 -2.43
C HIS A 244 11.69 3.24 -1.83
N SER A 245 11.52 1.91 -1.94
CA SER A 245 12.59 0.95 -1.64
C SER A 245 12.93 0.11 -2.88
N ARG A 246 14.20 0.00 -3.27
CA ARG A 246 14.60 -0.83 -4.42
C ARG A 246 14.30 -2.32 -4.19
N GLY A 247 14.47 -2.78 -2.96
CA GLY A 247 14.18 -4.14 -2.51
C GLY A 247 12.91 -4.19 -1.67
N GLN A 248 13.06 -4.36 -0.37
CA GLN A 248 11.94 -4.56 0.55
C GLN A 248 11.67 -3.32 1.40
N SER A 249 10.39 -3.09 1.72
CA SER A 249 9.97 -2.11 2.69
C SER A 249 9.00 -2.71 3.71
N SER A 250 9.22 -2.40 4.98
CA SER A 250 8.35 -2.73 6.11
C SER A 250 8.00 -1.43 6.83
N LEU A 251 6.71 -1.06 6.75
CA LEU A 251 6.15 0.17 7.29
C LEU A 251 5.21 -0.22 8.45
N PHE A 252 5.67 -0.06 9.69
CA PHE A 252 4.86 -0.22 10.89
C PHE A 252 4.28 1.15 11.30
N ILE A 253 3.02 1.40 10.94
CA ILE A 253 2.36 2.70 11.15
C ILE A 253 1.20 2.54 12.13
N GLN A 254 1.24 3.22 13.27
CA GLN A 254 0.28 2.95 14.35
C GLN A 254 -1.12 3.52 14.09
N GLN A 255 -1.22 4.71 13.50
CA GLN A 255 -2.49 5.43 13.36
C GLN A 255 -2.84 5.77 11.92
N THR A 256 -2.03 6.59 11.24
CA THR A 256 -2.42 7.12 9.92
C THR A 256 -1.26 7.11 8.94
N LEU A 257 -1.55 6.63 7.73
CA LEU A 257 -0.75 6.87 6.54
C LEU A 257 -1.61 7.69 5.55
N ASP A 258 -1.34 8.99 5.45
CA ASP A 258 -1.90 9.84 4.39
C ASP A 258 -1.02 9.70 3.15
N ASN A 259 -1.44 8.87 2.20
CA ASN A 259 -0.77 8.67 0.92
C ASN A 259 -1.51 9.37 -0.23
N ARG A 260 -2.30 10.41 0.04
CA ARG A 260 -3.10 11.05 -1.01
C ARG A 260 -2.20 11.64 -2.08
N ARG A 261 -2.41 11.28 -3.36
CA ARG A 261 -1.53 11.67 -4.49
C ARG A 261 -0.04 11.31 -4.31
N GLY A 262 0.31 10.54 -3.28
CA GLY A 262 1.66 10.10 -2.98
C GLY A 262 1.95 8.72 -3.58
N ASP A 263 3.22 8.32 -3.50
CA ASP A 263 3.69 7.01 -3.91
C ASP A 263 4.33 6.30 -2.71
N VAL A 264 3.89 5.06 -2.44
CA VAL A 264 4.62 4.08 -1.63
C VAL A 264 4.90 2.89 -2.53
N THR A 265 6.16 2.71 -2.92
CA THR A 265 6.55 1.70 -3.91
C THR A 265 7.82 0.93 -3.54
N GLY A 266 7.95 -0.28 -4.06
CA GLY A 266 9.22 -1.00 -3.99
C GLY A 266 9.20 -2.41 -4.57
N GLY A 267 10.28 -3.16 -4.43
CA GLY A 267 10.33 -4.57 -4.84
C GLY A 267 9.35 -5.45 -4.05
N ALA A 268 9.29 -5.29 -2.73
CA ALA A 268 8.24 -5.82 -1.86
C ALA A 268 7.85 -4.75 -0.83
N VAL A 269 6.57 -4.65 -0.51
CA VAL A 269 6.03 -3.62 0.38
C VAL A 269 5.10 -4.26 1.39
N SER A 270 5.39 -4.09 2.68
CA SER A 270 4.53 -4.48 3.80
C SER A 270 4.13 -3.23 4.58
N ILE A 271 2.84 -2.97 4.71
CA ILE A 271 2.29 -1.86 5.49
C ILE A 271 1.39 -2.43 6.57
N GLU A 272 1.75 -2.22 7.83
CA GLU A 272 1.08 -2.85 8.96
C GLU A 272 0.81 -1.91 10.13
N GLY A 273 -0.36 -2.07 10.75
CA GLY A 273 -0.69 -1.45 12.01
C GLY A 273 -2.10 -1.78 12.48
N LYS A 274 -2.24 -2.15 13.75
CA LYS A 274 -3.52 -2.63 14.31
C LYS A 274 -4.65 -1.59 14.20
N ASN A 275 -4.33 -0.32 14.43
CA ASN A 275 -5.28 0.79 14.36
C ASN A 275 -5.06 1.67 13.12
N LEU A 276 -4.31 1.16 12.14
CA LEU A 276 -3.88 1.93 10.98
C LEU A 276 -5.06 2.26 10.06
N ARG A 277 -5.20 3.53 9.72
CA ARG A 277 -6.03 4.02 8.63
C ARG A 277 -5.11 4.48 7.49
N ILE A 278 -5.33 3.91 6.31
CA ILE A 278 -4.62 4.29 5.09
C ILE A 278 -5.54 5.13 4.22
N ASP A 279 -5.09 6.31 3.82
CA ASP A 279 -5.74 7.14 2.81
C ASP A 279 -4.90 7.17 1.54
N ASN A 280 -5.31 6.40 0.54
CA ASN A 280 -4.64 6.31 -0.76
C ASN A 280 -5.42 7.05 -1.86
N GLN A 281 -6.14 8.13 -1.55
CA GLN A 281 -6.89 8.84 -2.59
C GLN A 281 -5.97 9.53 -3.61
N GLY A 282 -6.05 9.13 -4.87
CA GLY A 282 -5.19 9.54 -5.97
C GLY A 282 -3.73 9.12 -5.81
N GLY A 283 -3.42 8.35 -4.76
CA GLY A 283 -2.09 7.83 -4.47
C GLY A 283 -1.80 6.53 -5.19
N ARG A 284 -0.62 5.96 -4.96
CA ARG A 284 -0.19 4.68 -5.51
C ARG A 284 0.44 3.84 -4.40
N LEU A 285 -0.07 2.63 -4.23
CA LEU A 285 0.56 1.58 -3.42
C LEU A 285 0.97 0.46 -4.38
N GLN A 286 2.27 0.22 -4.53
CA GLN A 286 2.71 -0.80 -5.50
C GLN A 286 3.93 -1.56 -5.04
N ALA A 287 3.93 -2.86 -5.28
CA ALA A 287 5.12 -3.69 -5.20
C ALA A 287 5.45 -4.33 -6.57
N GLU A 288 6.71 -4.64 -6.84
CA GLU A 288 7.07 -5.48 -8.00
C GLU A 288 6.73 -6.96 -7.74
N ARG A 289 6.94 -7.42 -6.51
CA ARG A 289 6.64 -8.78 -6.05
C ARG A 289 5.43 -8.79 -5.13
N ALA A 290 5.63 -8.64 -3.82
CA ALA A 290 4.54 -8.77 -2.85
C ALA A 290 4.16 -7.41 -2.24
N LEU A 291 2.87 -7.08 -2.30
CA LEU A 291 2.25 -5.98 -1.55
C LEU A 291 1.34 -6.56 -0.47
N SER A 292 1.71 -6.37 0.80
CA SER A 292 0.91 -6.78 1.95
C SER A 292 0.44 -5.56 2.74
N ILE A 293 -0.85 -5.50 3.03
CA ILE A 293 -1.47 -4.44 3.82
C ILE A 293 -2.27 -5.07 4.96
N LEU A 294 -1.91 -4.74 6.20
CA LEU A 294 -2.65 -5.08 7.41
C LEU A 294 -3.05 -3.79 8.13
N ALA A 295 -4.31 -3.40 8.01
CA ALA A 295 -4.80 -2.11 8.53
C ALA A 295 -6.13 -2.28 9.27
N ASN A 296 -6.55 -1.26 10.02
CA ASN A 296 -7.92 -1.17 10.49
C ASN A 296 -8.86 -0.74 9.36
N GLU A 297 -8.43 0.22 8.53
CA GLU A 297 -9.21 0.78 7.41
C GLU A 297 -8.29 1.13 6.23
N VAL A 298 -8.72 0.82 5.01
CA VAL A 298 -8.08 1.26 3.76
C VAL A 298 -9.10 2.00 2.92
N MET A 299 -8.84 3.28 2.63
CA MET A 299 -9.58 4.01 1.60
C MET A 299 -8.68 4.21 0.40
N THR A 300 -9.21 3.93 -0.78
CA THR A 300 -8.44 4.07 -2.02
C THR A 300 -9.36 4.39 -3.18
N ASN A 301 -8.97 5.37 -3.98
CA ASN A 301 -9.34 5.46 -5.40
C ASN A 301 -8.08 5.54 -6.30
N GLY A 302 -6.90 5.36 -5.70
CA GLY A 302 -5.64 5.20 -6.40
C GLY A 302 -5.34 3.71 -6.66
N PRO A 303 -4.43 3.42 -7.60
CA PRO A 303 -4.02 2.05 -7.89
C PRO A 303 -3.39 1.35 -6.69
N ILE A 304 -3.70 0.06 -6.57
CA ILE A 304 -3.06 -0.92 -5.69
C ILE A 304 -2.62 -2.09 -6.57
N GLU A 305 -1.31 -2.30 -6.68
CA GLU A 305 -0.72 -3.20 -7.69
C GLU A 305 0.47 -4.02 -7.16
N GLY A 306 0.67 -5.20 -7.74
CA GLY A 306 1.90 -5.99 -7.61
C GLY A 306 1.74 -7.42 -8.09
N GLN A 307 2.80 -8.23 -8.09
CA GLN A 307 2.67 -9.63 -8.48
C GLN A 307 1.72 -10.39 -7.55
N ASP A 308 1.88 -10.23 -6.24
CA ASP A 308 0.98 -10.75 -5.21
C ASP A 308 0.48 -9.59 -4.35
N VAL A 309 -0.84 -9.44 -4.24
CA VAL A 309 -1.49 -8.39 -3.43
C VAL A 309 -2.32 -9.04 -2.34
N ALA A 310 -2.04 -8.71 -1.08
CA ALA A 310 -2.81 -9.16 0.08
C ALA A 310 -3.26 -7.98 0.94
N ILE A 311 -4.58 -7.77 1.06
CA ILE A 311 -5.18 -6.72 1.90
C ILE A 311 -5.99 -7.39 3.00
N THR A 312 -5.63 -7.13 4.26
CA THR A 312 -6.40 -7.53 5.44
C THR A 312 -6.81 -6.28 6.21
N GLN A 313 -8.11 -6.06 6.37
CA GLN A 313 -8.62 -4.93 7.13
C GLN A 313 -9.87 -5.25 7.97
N GLN A 314 -10.35 -4.31 8.78
CA GLN A 314 -11.43 -4.57 9.75
C GLN A 314 -12.75 -3.91 9.37
N LYS A 315 -12.71 -2.78 8.68
CA LYS A 315 -13.89 -1.98 8.31
C LYS A 315 -14.45 -2.40 6.96
N ASP A 316 -15.57 -1.81 6.60
CA ASP A 316 -16.12 -1.96 5.24
C ASP A 316 -15.07 -1.52 4.22
N PHE A 317 -14.97 -2.27 3.13
CA PHE A 317 -14.05 -2.00 2.04
C PHE A 317 -14.82 -1.70 0.76
N VAL A 318 -14.60 -0.51 0.21
CA VAL A 318 -15.15 -0.11 -1.08
C VAL A 318 -13.99 0.03 -2.05
N THR A 319 -14.02 -0.74 -3.14
CA THR A 319 -12.99 -0.66 -4.18
C THR A 319 -13.39 0.45 -5.16
N ALA A 320 -12.96 1.68 -4.87
CA ALA A 320 -13.27 2.85 -5.69
C ALA A 320 -12.32 3.02 -6.89
N ASN A 321 -11.47 2.03 -7.16
CA ASN A 321 -10.68 1.85 -8.38
C ASN A 321 -10.33 0.36 -8.54
N SER A 322 -9.79 -0.02 -9.69
CA SER A 322 -9.29 -1.37 -9.96
C SER A 322 -8.13 -1.73 -9.03
N ILE A 323 -8.08 -2.99 -8.60
CA ILE A 323 -6.98 -3.58 -7.84
C ILE A 323 -6.51 -4.77 -8.66
N ASN A 324 -5.28 -4.70 -9.14
CA ASN A 324 -4.72 -5.70 -10.03
C ASN A 324 -3.53 -6.37 -9.34
N ALA A 325 -3.52 -7.69 -9.37
CA ALA A 325 -2.30 -8.44 -9.12
C ALA A 325 -1.90 -9.18 -10.40
N ASP A 326 -0.61 -9.39 -10.64
CA ASP A 326 -0.22 -10.23 -11.79
C ASP A 326 -0.58 -11.69 -11.50
N ARG A 327 -0.39 -12.15 -10.26
CA ARG A 327 -0.50 -13.56 -9.86
C ARG A 327 -1.66 -13.81 -8.91
N ASN A 328 -1.60 -13.29 -7.68
CA ASN A 328 -2.66 -13.51 -6.68
C ASN A 328 -3.17 -12.22 -6.05
N LEU A 329 -4.48 -12.08 -5.98
CA LEU A 329 -5.16 -11.04 -5.23
C LEU A 329 -5.94 -11.68 -4.07
N ARG A 330 -5.57 -11.34 -2.83
CA ARG A 330 -6.32 -11.72 -1.63
C ARG A 330 -6.83 -10.48 -0.91
N ILE A 331 -8.15 -10.42 -0.70
CA ILE A 331 -8.76 -9.37 0.13
C ILE A 331 -9.55 -10.04 1.25
N THR A 332 -9.25 -9.65 2.49
CA THR A 332 -9.95 -10.10 3.69
C THR A 332 -10.42 -8.89 4.48
N THR A 333 -11.71 -8.82 4.78
CA THR A 333 -12.24 -7.82 5.71
C THR A 333 -13.18 -8.45 6.74
N ALA A 334 -13.16 -7.93 7.98
CA ALA A 334 -14.21 -8.26 8.95
C ALA A 334 -15.54 -7.56 8.66
N GLY A 335 -15.52 -6.46 7.89
CA GLY A 335 -16.69 -5.72 7.43
C GLY A 335 -17.24 -6.22 6.09
N ASN A 336 -18.01 -5.37 5.42
CA ASN A 336 -18.57 -5.64 4.10
C ASN A 336 -17.56 -5.29 3.00
N LEU A 337 -17.56 -6.03 1.89
CA LEU A 337 -16.80 -5.72 0.69
C LEU A 337 -17.76 -5.29 -0.42
N VAL A 338 -17.60 -4.08 -0.94
CA VAL A 338 -18.34 -3.58 -2.10
C VAL A 338 -17.37 -3.37 -3.24
N ASN A 339 -17.50 -4.21 -4.27
CA ASN A 339 -16.75 -4.06 -5.52
C ASN A 339 -17.52 -3.22 -6.54
N GLN A 340 -16.85 -2.21 -7.10
CA GLN A 340 -17.37 -1.34 -8.16
C GLN A 340 -16.46 -1.29 -9.39
N HIS A 341 -15.33 -1.98 -9.38
CA HIS A 341 -14.29 -1.93 -10.42
C HIS A 341 -13.70 -3.33 -10.67
N ASN A 342 -12.55 -3.41 -11.35
CA ASN A 342 -11.88 -4.66 -11.61
C ASN A 342 -11.07 -5.13 -10.38
N LEU A 343 -11.39 -6.31 -9.89
CA LEU A 343 -10.53 -7.10 -8.99
C LEU A 343 -10.00 -8.27 -9.82
N TYR A 344 -8.74 -8.18 -10.21
CA TYR A 344 -8.14 -9.07 -11.19
C TYR A 344 -6.82 -9.66 -10.72
N ALA A 345 -6.60 -10.92 -11.06
CA ALA A 345 -5.30 -11.56 -11.09
C ALA A 345 -5.24 -12.70 -12.11
N ASP A 346 -4.07 -13.10 -12.60
CA ASP A 346 -4.00 -14.22 -13.55
C ASP A 346 -4.30 -15.56 -12.87
N GLU A 347 -3.64 -15.87 -11.74
CA GLU A 347 -3.79 -17.18 -11.08
C GLU A 347 -5.00 -17.25 -10.15
N SER A 348 -5.14 -16.31 -9.20
CA SER A 348 -6.25 -16.37 -8.23
C SER A 348 -6.71 -15.03 -7.67
N VAL A 349 -8.03 -14.89 -7.51
CA VAL A 349 -8.68 -13.88 -6.68
C VAL A 349 -9.40 -14.58 -5.53
N THR A 350 -9.03 -14.27 -4.29
CA THR A 350 -9.67 -14.78 -3.08
C THR A 350 -10.23 -13.64 -2.23
N LEU A 351 -11.54 -13.62 -2.02
CA LEU A 351 -12.24 -12.59 -1.25
C LEU A 351 -12.91 -13.20 -0.01
N ASN A 352 -12.66 -12.63 1.16
CA ASN A 352 -13.30 -13.01 2.43
C ASN A 352 -13.91 -11.77 3.10
N ALA A 353 -15.21 -11.79 3.40
CA ALA A 353 -15.88 -10.65 4.02
C ALA A 353 -17.07 -11.07 4.91
N ASN A 354 -17.69 -10.10 5.60
CA ASN A 354 -19.00 -10.29 6.20
C ASN A 354 -20.08 -10.43 5.10
N HIS A 355 -20.15 -9.45 4.21
CA HIS A 355 -20.97 -9.46 2.99
C HIS A 355 -20.09 -9.09 1.79
N ILE A 356 -20.37 -9.67 0.62
CA ILE A 356 -19.72 -9.27 -0.64
C ILE A 356 -20.79 -8.75 -1.58
N THR A 357 -20.63 -7.53 -2.09
CA THR A 357 -21.49 -6.96 -3.14
C THR A 357 -20.64 -6.63 -4.34
N ASN A 358 -20.87 -7.31 -5.46
CA ASN A 358 -20.31 -6.96 -6.75
C ASN A 358 -21.34 -6.16 -7.54
N ARG A 359 -21.13 -4.84 -7.66
CA ARG A 359 -22.06 -3.93 -8.37
C ARG A 359 -22.00 -4.14 -9.88
N VAL A 360 -22.91 -3.49 -10.61
CA VAL A 360 -23.04 -3.61 -12.07
C VAL A 360 -21.72 -3.42 -12.83
N GLU A 361 -20.93 -2.41 -12.47
CA GLU A 361 -19.61 -2.13 -13.08
C GLU A 361 -18.49 -3.00 -12.51
N GLY A 362 -18.77 -3.76 -11.46
CA GLY A 362 -17.79 -4.59 -10.77
C GLY A 362 -17.46 -5.86 -11.55
N ARG A 363 -16.17 -6.12 -11.70
CA ARG A 363 -15.64 -7.38 -12.23
C ARG A 363 -14.73 -8.03 -11.20
N ILE A 364 -14.91 -9.32 -10.98
CA ILE A 364 -14.04 -10.17 -10.16
C ILE A 364 -13.60 -11.33 -11.04
N SER A 365 -12.30 -11.44 -11.34
CA SER A 365 -11.84 -12.38 -12.38
C SER A 365 -10.41 -12.87 -12.17
N SER A 366 -10.22 -14.18 -12.33
CA SER A 366 -8.92 -14.88 -12.39
C SER A 366 -9.12 -16.29 -12.95
N ALA A 367 -8.05 -17.10 -13.07
CA ALA A 367 -8.20 -18.53 -13.29
C ALA A 367 -8.90 -19.22 -12.09
N ASN A 368 -8.59 -18.84 -10.86
CA ASN A 368 -9.22 -19.38 -9.65
C ASN A 368 -9.89 -18.28 -8.81
N THR A 369 -11.17 -18.02 -9.11
CA THR A 369 -11.96 -16.98 -8.45
C THR A 369 -12.75 -17.57 -7.28
N GLN A 370 -12.44 -17.15 -6.05
CA GLN A 370 -13.05 -17.67 -4.83
C GLN A 370 -13.60 -16.54 -3.94
N LEU A 371 -14.89 -16.61 -3.62
CA LEU A 371 -15.58 -15.68 -2.75
C LEU A 371 -16.15 -16.42 -1.54
N SER A 372 -15.91 -15.89 -0.34
CA SER A 372 -16.46 -16.41 0.91
C SER A 372 -17.04 -15.26 1.74
N ALA A 373 -18.36 -15.27 1.93
CA ALA A 373 -19.06 -14.31 2.79
C ALA A 373 -19.69 -15.03 3.99
N LYS A 374 -19.55 -14.46 5.18
CA LYS A 374 -20.25 -14.97 6.37
C LYS A 374 -21.77 -14.81 6.26
N GLY A 375 -22.22 -13.70 5.68
CA GLY A 375 -23.61 -13.41 5.36
C GLY A 375 -23.88 -13.64 3.88
N HIS A 376 -24.23 -12.58 3.16
CA HIS A 376 -24.67 -12.63 1.77
C HIS A 376 -23.57 -12.32 0.75
N VAL A 377 -23.71 -12.92 -0.44
CA VAL A 377 -23.06 -12.47 -1.67
C VAL A 377 -24.14 -11.93 -2.61
N ILE A 378 -23.98 -10.68 -3.06
CA ILE A 378 -24.88 -10.04 -4.03
C ILE A 378 -24.06 -9.74 -5.28
N ASN A 379 -24.53 -10.19 -6.43
CA ASN A 379 -23.91 -9.97 -7.72
C ASN A 379 -24.89 -9.31 -8.70
N GLU A 380 -24.50 -8.13 -9.20
CA GLU A 380 -25.11 -7.48 -10.37
C GLU A 380 -24.10 -7.25 -11.50
N GLY A 381 -22.82 -7.52 -11.26
CA GLY A 381 -21.73 -7.41 -12.23
C GLY A 381 -21.23 -8.76 -12.71
N LEU A 382 -19.94 -8.86 -13.01
CA LEU A 382 -19.29 -10.09 -13.48
C LEU A 382 -18.43 -10.75 -12.40
N ILE A 383 -18.69 -12.03 -12.12
CA ILE A 383 -17.79 -12.93 -11.39
C ILE A 383 -17.38 -14.03 -12.36
N ASN A 384 -16.08 -14.19 -12.63
CA ASN A 384 -15.64 -15.08 -13.71
C ASN A 384 -14.35 -15.83 -13.40
N GLY A 385 -14.34 -17.11 -13.75
CA GLY A 385 -13.17 -17.96 -13.86
C GLY A 385 -12.75 -17.98 -15.33
N VAL A 386 -11.54 -17.53 -15.65
CA VAL A 386 -11.00 -17.59 -17.01
C VAL A 386 -9.54 -18.03 -16.98
N SER A 387 -9.25 -19.08 -17.74
CA SER A 387 -7.90 -19.55 -18.03
C SER A 387 -7.81 -19.96 -19.50
N LEU A 388 -6.59 -20.14 -20.01
CA LEU A 388 -6.35 -20.54 -21.40
C LEU A 388 -6.51 -22.04 -21.64
N ASP A 389 -6.59 -22.83 -20.57
CA ASP A 389 -6.64 -24.30 -20.58
C ASP A 389 -8.02 -24.87 -20.21
N ASP A 390 -9.04 -24.01 -20.13
CA ASP A 390 -10.41 -24.34 -19.77
C ASP A 390 -10.53 -25.08 -18.41
N GLN A 391 -9.63 -24.78 -17.46
CA GLN A 391 -9.63 -25.33 -16.08
C GLN A 391 -10.00 -24.29 -15.01
N ALA A 392 -10.53 -23.14 -15.40
CA ALA A 392 -10.81 -22.06 -14.49
C ALA A 392 -12.01 -22.37 -13.57
N LYS A 393 -11.89 -21.94 -12.31
CA LYS A 393 -12.87 -22.19 -11.26
C LYS A 393 -13.47 -20.90 -10.75
N THR A 394 -14.79 -20.92 -10.58
CA THR A 394 -15.54 -19.90 -9.85
C THR A 394 -16.27 -20.54 -8.69
N ILE A 395 -15.79 -20.27 -7.47
CA ILE A 395 -16.35 -20.81 -6.23
C ILE A 395 -16.93 -19.67 -5.41
N VAL A 396 -18.22 -19.74 -5.10
CA VAL A 396 -18.89 -18.72 -4.28
C VAL A 396 -19.59 -19.39 -3.11
N LYS A 397 -19.16 -19.04 -1.88
CA LYS A 397 -19.75 -19.52 -0.63
C LYS A 397 -20.32 -18.36 0.17
N ALA A 398 -21.59 -18.46 0.55
CA ALA A 398 -22.29 -17.51 1.41
C ALA A 398 -22.88 -18.26 2.61
N GLY A 399 -22.79 -17.71 3.82
CA GLY A 399 -23.49 -18.28 4.97
C GLY A 399 -25.00 -18.01 4.95
N GLY A 400 -25.42 -16.94 4.25
CA GLY A 400 -26.82 -16.56 4.06
C GLY A 400 -27.29 -16.79 2.63
N ARG A 401 -27.43 -15.71 1.86
CA ARG A 401 -27.99 -15.72 0.50
C ARG A 401 -26.92 -15.46 -0.54
N LEU A 402 -26.96 -16.17 -1.65
CA LEU A 402 -26.28 -15.80 -2.89
C LEU A 402 -27.35 -15.26 -3.84
N ILE A 403 -27.29 -13.95 -4.13
CA ILE A 403 -28.27 -13.26 -4.98
C ILE A 403 -27.54 -12.83 -6.25
N ASN A 404 -27.85 -13.45 -7.37
CA ASN A 404 -27.43 -13.05 -8.71
C ASN A 404 -28.63 -12.40 -9.40
N THR A 405 -28.57 -11.09 -9.69
CA THR A 405 -29.76 -10.37 -10.16
C THR A 405 -29.44 -9.40 -11.30
N GLY A 406 -30.40 -9.20 -12.20
CA GLY A 406 -30.30 -8.19 -13.24
C GLY A 406 -29.17 -8.46 -14.25
N LYS A 407 -28.17 -7.59 -14.26
CA LYS A 407 -26.97 -7.72 -15.09
C LYS A 407 -25.97 -8.75 -14.55
N GLY A 408 -26.23 -9.33 -13.38
CA GLY A 408 -25.37 -10.32 -12.73
C GLY A 408 -25.01 -11.48 -13.65
N ARG A 409 -23.72 -11.77 -13.75
CA ARG A 409 -23.13 -12.93 -14.44
C ARG A 409 -22.18 -13.65 -13.50
N ILE A 410 -22.36 -14.97 -13.38
CA ILE A 410 -21.41 -15.86 -12.68
C ILE A 410 -20.99 -16.93 -13.67
N TYR A 411 -19.72 -16.90 -14.08
CA TYR A 411 -19.16 -17.74 -15.14
C TYR A 411 -17.89 -18.48 -14.71
N GLY A 412 -17.57 -19.57 -15.39
CA GLY A 412 -16.34 -20.34 -15.20
C GLY A 412 -16.32 -21.59 -16.06
N ASP A 413 -15.21 -22.34 -16.04
CA ASP A 413 -15.20 -23.70 -16.61
C ASP A 413 -15.83 -24.66 -15.62
N HIS A 414 -15.48 -24.53 -14.34
CA HIS A 414 -16.24 -25.10 -13.23
C HIS A 414 -16.83 -23.97 -12.38
N VAL A 415 -18.16 -23.98 -12.20
CA VAL A 415 -18.85 -23.06 -11.29
C VAL A 415 -19.43 -23.87 -10.14
N ALA A 416 -19.08 -23.54 -8.90
CA ALA A 416 -19.63 -24.17 -7.71
C ALA A 416 -20.11 -23.14 -6.69
N LEU A 417 -21.39 -23.24 -6.32
CA LEU A 417 -22.09 -22.27 -5.49
C LEU A 417 -22.59 -22.94 -4.22
N GLN A 418 -22.38 -22.30 -3.06
CA GLN A 418 -22.97 -22.72 -1.79
C GLN A 418 -23.61 -21.55 -1.05
N ALA A 419 -24.86 -21.69 -0.63
CA ALA A 419 -25.52 -20.75 0.26
C ALA A 419 -26.59 -21.43 1.12
N ASP A 420 -27.20 -20.71 2.07
CA ASP A 420 -28.49 -21.17 2.60
C ASP A 420 -29.57 -21.06 1.52
N MET A 421 -29.60 -19.96 0.78
CA MET A 421 -30.51 -19.74 -0.34
C MET A 421 -29.77 -19.15 -1.55
N ILE A 422 -30.01 -19.70 -2.74
CA ILE A 422 -29.47 -19.21 -4.01
C ILE A 422 -30.63 -18.65 -4.83
N GLU A 423 -30.50 -17.39 -5.25
CA GLU A 423 -31.48 -16.68 -6.07
C GLU A 423 -30.82 -16.19 -7.35
N ASN A 424 -31.36 -16.61 -8.49
CA ASN A 424 -31.05 -16.07 -9.80
C ASN A 424 -32.31 -15.36 -10.32
N SER A 425 -32.27 -14.03 -10.44
CA SER A 425 -33.46 -13.24 -10.76
C SER A 425 -33.21 -12.20 -11.86
N ASP A 426 -34.27 -11.80 -12.54
CA ASP A 426 -34.25 -10.61 -13.36
C ASP A 426 -34.37 -9.35 -12.49
N LYS A 427 -34.03 -8.20 -13.07
CA LYS A 427 -34.18 -6.90 -12.41
C LYS A 427 -34.58 -5.85 -13.42
N ASN A 428 -35.57 -5.04 -13.04
CA ASN A 428 -35.97 -3.86 -13.77
C ASN A 428 -35.11 -2.66 -13.32
N TYR A 429 -34.32 -2.11 -14.23
CA TYR A 429 -33.50 -0.90 -14.02
C TYR A 429 -34.25 0.39 -14.39
N GLY A 430 -35.55 0.31 -14.68
CA GLY A 430 -36.43 1.41 -15.08
C GLY A 430 -36.49 1.62 -16.60
N ASN A 431 -35.32 1.61 -17.25
CA ASN A 431 -35.19 1.73 -18.71
C ASN A 431 -35.06 0.37 -19.42
N GLU A 432 -34.58 -0.65 -18.72
CA GLU A 432 -34.41 -2.00 -19.25
C GLU A 432 -34.61 -3.03 -18.14
N ILE A 433 -35.09 -4.21 -18.53
CA ILE A 433 -35.08 -5.41 -17.69
C ILE A 433 -33.91 -6.28 -18.16
N LYS A 434 -33.13 -6.79 -17.22
CA LYS A 434 -32.08 -7.77 -17.50
C LYS A 434 -32.28 -9.02 -16.67
N SER A 435 -32.06 -10.15 -17.31
CA SER A 435 -32.05 -11.46 -16.68
C SER A 435 -30.63 -11.84 -16.29
N ALA A 436 -30.47 -12.29 -15.05
CA ALA A 436 -29.20 -12.78 -14.55
C ALA A 436 -28.88 -14.17 -15.10
N VAL A 437 -27.58 -14.46 -15.25
CA VAL A 437 -27.10 -15.74 -15.77
C VAL A 437 -26.05 -16.32 -14.85
N ILE A 438 -26.18 -17.62 -14.57
CA ILE A 438 -25.16 -18.46 -13.98
C ILE A 438 -24.84 -19.53 -15.02
N ALA A 439 -23.60 -19.60 -15.49
CA ALA A 439 -23.23 -20.54 -16.55
C ALA A 439 -21.84 -21.15 -16.37
N ALA A 440 -21.70 -22.43 -16.69
CA ALA A 440 -20.41 -23.12 -16.74
C ALA A 440 -20.10 -23.65 -18.14
N ARG A 441 -18.84 -23.49 -18.58
CA ARG A 441 -18.32 -24.14 -19.81
C ARG A 441 -17.99 -25.63 -19.60
N GLY A 442 -17.98 -26.06 -18.35
CA GLY A 442 -17.94 -27.46 -17.91
C GLY A 442 -19.05 -27.69 -16.88
N ASP A 443 -18.69 -28.11 -15.68
CA ASP A 443 -19.65 -28.48 -14.62
C ASP A 443 -20.24 -27.27 -13.88
N LEU A 444 -21.52 -27.36 -13.51
CA LEU A 444 -22.23 -26.42 -12.65
C LEU A 444 -22.77 -27.13 -11.40
N ASP A 445 -22.19 -26.84 -10.23
CA ASP A 445 -22.61 -27.38 -8.94
C ASP A 445 -23.33 -26.30 -8.10
N ILE A 446 -24.58 -26.56 -7.71
CA ILE A 446 -25.44 -25.64 -6.97
C ILE A 446 -25.89 -26.30 -5.66
N ALA A 447 -25.37 -25.81 -4.54
CA ALA A 447 -25.64 -26.36 -3.22
C ALA A 447 -26.35 -25.35 -2.30
N ALA A 448 -27.62 -25.60 -1.94
CA ALA A 448 -28.35 -24.74 -1.00
C ALA A 448 -29.52 -25.46 -0.31
N ARG A 449 -30.15 -24.78 0.66
CA ARG A 449 -31.43 -25.21 1.24
C ARG A 449 -32.54 -25.00 0.21
N GLU A 450 -32.60 -23.78 -0.31
CA GLU A 450 -33.58 -23.31 -1.28
C GLU A 450 -32.86 -22.71 -2.48
N ILE A 451 -33.34 -23.05 -3.67
CA ILE A 451 -32.79 -22.56 -4.95
C ILE A 451 -33.94 -21.99 -5.76
N GLU A 452 -33.82 -20.73 -6.15
CA GLU A 452 -34.81 -20.03 -6.97
C GLU A 452 -34.18 -19.50 -8.25
N ASN A 453 -34.75 -19.86 -9.38
CA ASN A 453 -34.49 -19.29 -10.70
C ASN A 453 -35.78 -18.64 -11.18
N ASN A 454 -35.84 -17.31 -11.14
CA ASN A 454 -37.10 -16.58 -11.21
C ASN A 454 -37.08 -15.45 -12.23
N THR A 455 -38.03 -15.47 -13.16
CA THR A 455 -38.25 -14.41 -14.15
C THR A 455 -39.57 -13.72 -13.81
N ALA A 456 -39.47 -12.62 -13.07
CA ALA A 456 -40.62 -11.85 -12.63
C ALA A 456 -41.21 -10.97 -13.74
N HIS A 457 -40.38 -10.40 -14.61
CA HIS A 457 -40.81 -9.55 -15.72
C HIS A 457 -40.63 -10.28 -17.05
N TYR A 458 -41.72 -10.82 -17.58
CA TYR A 458 -41.71 -11.45 -18.89
C TYR A 458 -41.68 -10.41 -20.02
N LEU A 459 -40.70 -10.52 -20.91
CA LEU A 459 -40.59 -9.68 -22.11
C LEU A 459 -40.97 -10.52 -23.33
N SER A 460 -42.05 -10.16 -24.03
CA SER A 460 -42.56 -10.92 -25.19
C SER A 460 -41.61 -10.96 -26.39
N ASP A 461 -40.59 -10.10 -26.41
CA ASP A 461 -39.57 -9.98 -27.47
C ASP A 461 -38.20 -10.57 -27.09
N HIS A 462 -37.94 -10.88 -25.81
CA HIS A 462 -36.71 -11.51 -25.33
C HIS A 462 -36.97 -12.98 -24.99
N GLN A 463 -36.42 -13.89 -25.79
CA GLN A 463 -36.75 -15.33 -25.75
C GLN A 463 -36.15 -16.10 -24.57
N VAL A 464 -35.46 -15.45 -23.61
CA VAL A 464 -34.83 -16.17 -22.49
C VAL A 464 -34.92 -15.35 -21.21
N GLY A 465 -35.60 -15.90 -20.21
CA GLY A 465 -35.63 -15.40 -18.84
C GLY A 465 -34.29 -15.61 -18.12
N THR A 466 -34.32 -15.61 -16.79
CA THR A 466 -33.15 -15.98 -15.99
C THR A 466 -32.68 -17.39 -16.30
N THR A 467 -31.37 -17.59 -16.32
CA THR A 467 -30.77 -18.81 -16.88
C THR A 467 -29.72 -19.41 -15.94
N LEU A 468 -29.86 -20.72 -15.70
CA LEU A 468 -28.82 -21.61 -15.19
C LEU A 468 -28.39 -22.52 -16.35
N PHE A 469 -27.12 -22.49 -16.75
CA PHE A 469 -26.64 -23.23 -17.92
C PHE A 469 -25.33 -23.97 -17.65
N SER A 470 -25.18 -25.18 -18.18
CA SER A 470 -23.93 -25.94 -18.11
C SER A 470 -23.68 -26.64 -19.44
N ILE A 471 -22.47 -26.51 -20.01
CA ILE A 471 -22.08 -27.42 -21.09
C ILE A 471 -21.86 -28.83 -20.51
N GLY A 472 -21.20 -28.94 -19.35
CA GLY A 472 -20.98 -30.19 -18.62
C GLY A 472 -22.14 -30.58 -17.70
N GLU A 473 -21.82 -31.34 -16.64
CA GLU A 473 -22.82 -31.85 -15.70
C GLU A 473 -23.35 -30.74 -14.80
N MET A 474 -24.66 -30.74 -14.56
CA MET A 474 -25.29 -29.87 -13.57
C MET A 474 -25.73 -30.67 -12.35
N ARG A 475 -25.35 -30.24 -11.14
CA ARG A 475 -25.69 -30.96 -9.89
C ARG A 475 -26.32 -30.02 -8.87
N PHE A 476 -27.42 -30.46 -8.29
CA PHE A 476 -28.08 -29.79 -7.17
C PHE A 476 -27.92 -30.59 -5.88
N GLY A 477 -27.73 -29.92 -4.75
CA GLY A 477 -27.59 -30.53 -3.43
C GLY A 477 -27.70 -29.52 -2.29
N ARG A 478 -27.33 -29.92 -1.07
CA ARG A 478 -27.37 -29.07 0.14
C ARG A 478 -26.04 -28.36 0.42
N THR A 479 -24.92 -29.07 0.26
CA THR A 479 -23.57 -28.59 0.55
C THR A 479 -22.61 -28.96 -0.58
N LEU A 480 -21.49 -28.26 -0.69
CA LEU A 480 -20.38 -28.63 -1.55
C LEU A 480 -19.39 -29.50 -0.76
N ASN A 481 -18.93 -30.60 -1.38
CA ASN A 481 -17.89 -31.45 -0.81
C ASN A 481 -16.48 -30.85 -1.03
N ALA A 482 -15.44 -31.60 -0.67
CA ALA A 482 -14.04 -31.19 -0.81
C ALA A 482 -13.60 -30.93 -2.27
N ASN A 483 -14.29 -31.53 -3.25
CA ASN A 483 -14.05 -31.34 -4.68
C ASN A 483 -14.97 -30.27 -5.30
N TYR A 484 -15.70 -29.52 -4.48
CA TYR A 484 -16.69 -28.53 -4.91
C TYR A 484 -17.86 -29.11 -5.71
N GLN A 485 -18.23 -30.36 -5.45
CA GLN A 485 -19.43 -30.98 -6.03
C GLN A 485 -20.60 -30.88 -5.06
N ALA A 486 -21.80 -30.65 -5.59
CA ALA A 486 -23.01 -30.60 -4.77
C ALA A 486 -23.40 -32.00 -4.24
N GLU A 487 -23.63 -32.11 -2.94
CA GLU A 487 -24.03 -33.34 -2.24
C GLU A 487 -25.14 -33.08 -1.22
N GLY A 488 -25.74 -34.15 -0.70
CA GLY A 488 -26.93 -34.06 0.13
C GLY A 488 -28.17 -33.62 -0.65
N LYS A 489 -29.30 -33.46 0.04
CA LYS A 489 -30.57 -33.04 -0.58
C LYS A 489 -30.90 -31.60 -0.22
N ALA A 490 -31.09 -30.75 -1.22
CA ALA A 490 -31.75 -29.46 -1.04
C ALA A 490 -33.22 -29.67 -0.65
N ASP A 491 -33.82 -28.70 0.03
CA ASP A 491 -35.23 -28.77 0.39
C ASP A 491 -36.09 -28.43 -0.82
N GLU A 492 -35.73 -27.36 -1.54
CA GLU A 492 -36.58 -26.84 -2.61
C GLU A 492 -35.80 -26.26 -3.79
N LEU A 493 -36.30 -26.56 -5.00
CA LEU A 493 -35.91 -25.92 -6.25
C LEU A 493 -37.16 -25.32 -6.91
N ARG A 494 -37.19 -24.00 -7.09
CA ARG A 494 -38.23 -23.29 -7.85
C ARG A 494 -37.65 -22.73 -9.14
N ASN A 495 -38.21 -23.17 -10.27
CA ASN A 495 -37.94 -22.62 -11.59
C ASN A 495 -39.22 -21.96 -12.12
N ASN A 496 -39.30 -20.63 -12.02
CA ASN A 496 -40.49 -19.85 -12.35
C ASN A 496 -40.27 -19.12 -13.67
N SER A 497 -40.89 -19.59 -14.75
CA SER A 497 -40.77 -19.03 -16.11
C SER A 497 -39.32 -18.73 -16.53
N SER A 498 -38.40 -19.62 -16.14
CA SER A 498 -36.95 -19.47 -16.28
C SER A 498 -36.32 -20.73 -16.87
N VAL A 499 -35.04 -20.66 -17.23
CA VAL A 499 -34.32 -21.74 -17.93
C VAL A 499 -33.28 -22.39 -17.02
N ILE A 500 -33.33 -23.71 -16.94
CA ILE A 500 -32.29 -24.57 -16.37
C ILE A 500 -31.92 -25.59 -17.45
N GLU A 501 -30.69 -25.54 -17.95
CA GLU A 501 -30.28 -26.36 -19.10
C GLU A 501 -28.86 -26.89 -18.94
N SER A 502 -28.67 -28.16 -19.31
CA SER A 502 -27.36 -28.79 -19.41
C SER A 502 -27.22 -29.51 -20.75
N GLU A 503 -26.04 -29.41 -21.38
CA GLU A 503 -25.70 -30.26 -22.53
C GLU A 503 -25.23 -31.66 -22.13
N HIS A 504 -25.27 -31.99 -20.83
CA HIS A 504 -25.06 -33.33 -20.26
C HIS A 504 -26.16 -33.61 -19.22
N ASN A 505 -25.87 -34.37 -18.15
CA ASN A 505 -26.89 -34.74 -17.17
C ASN A 505 -27.15 -33.62 -16.14
N ILE A 506 -28.43 -33.51 -15.74
CA ILE A 506 -28.84 -32.76 -14.55
C ILE A 506 -29.15 -33.73 -13.41
N LYS A 507 -28.43 -33.62 -12.28
CA LYS A 507 -28.66 -34.39 -11.04
C LYS A 507 -29.43 -33.55 -10.04
N LEU A 508 -30.71 -33.89 -9.84
CA LEU A 508 -31.63 -33.17 -8.95
C LEU A 508 -31.73 -33.84 -7.58
N ASN A 509 -30.75 -33.65 -6.69
CA ASN A 509 -30.89 -34.07 -5.29
C ASN A 509 -31.67 -32.99 -4.50
N VAL A 510 -32.98 -32.94 -4.74
CA VAL A 510 -33.89 -31.94 -4.17
C VAL A 510 -35.15 -32.63 -3.65
N ASN A 511 -35.69 -32.22 -2.49
CA ASN A 511 -36.91 -32.81 -1.94
C ASN A 511 -38.17 -32.36 -2.70
N GLN A 512 -38.29 -31.07 -3.01
CA GLN A 512 -39.43 -30.50 -3.73
C GLN A 512 -38.96 -29.69 -4.95
N ILE A 513 -39.58 -29.94 -6.11
CA ILE A 513 -39.26 -29.25 -7.35
C ILE A 513 -40.54 -28.60 -7.88
N HIS A 514 -40.50 -27.28 -8.04
CA HIS A 514 -41.55 -26.48 -8.61
C HIS A 514 -41.08 -25.94 -9.95
N ASN A 515 -41.70 -26.39 -11.04
CA ASN A 515 -41.44 -25.88 -12.38
C ASN A 515 -42.69 -25.17 -12.90
N ASN A 516 -42.76 -23.86 -12.68
CA ASN A 516 -43.97 -23.08 -12.85
C ASN A 516 -43.91 -22.20 -14.10
N ASN A 517 -45.06 -21.97 -14.71
CA ASN A 517 -45.27 -20.85 -15.61
C ASN A 517 -46.06 -19.77 -14.87
N THR A 518 -45.37 -18.77 -14.31
CA THR A 518 -46.00 -17.69 -13.53
C THR A 518 -46.73 -16.67 -14.41
N HIS A 519 -46.56 -16.75 -15.72
CA HIS A 519 -47.16 -15.85 -16.71
C HIS A 519 -48.23 -16.54 -17.57
N PHE A 520 -48.69 -17.73 -17.15
CA PHE A 520 -49.73 -18.46 -17.86
C PHE A 520 -51.11 -17.81 -17.65
N THR A 521 -51.72 -17.37 -18.75
CA THR A 521 -53.07 -16.80 -18.76
C THR A 521 -54.02 -17.68 -19.57
N VAL A 522 -55.20 -17.99 -19.02
CA VAL A 522 -56.29 -18.67 -19.73
C VAL A 522 -57.43 -17.71 -20.02
N GLU A 523 -58.01 -17.79 -21.21
CA GLU A 523 -59.24 -17.08 -21.57
C GLU A 523 -60.37 -18.08 -21.85
N HIS A 524 -61.55 -17.82 -21.29
CA HIS A 524 -62.71 -18.71 -21.39
C HIS A 524 -63.48 -18.39 -22.68
N VAL A 525 -63.40 -19.27 -23.68
CA VAL A 525 -64.19 -19.14 -24.91
C VAL A 525 -65.52 -19.88 -24.73
N LYS A 526 -66.66 -19.18 -24.70
CA LYS A 526 -67.99 -19.82 -24.64
C LYS A 526 -68.32 -20.51 -25.96
N THR A 527 -68.45 -21.84 -25.95
CA THR A 527 -68.95 -22.61 -27.09
C THR A 527 -70.48 -22.73 -27.03
N GLY A 528 -71.17 -22.35 -28.12
CA GLY A 528 -72.64 -22.50 -28.24
C GLY A 528 -73.43 -21.32 -28.83
N GLN A 529 -72.79 -20.22 -29.24
CA GLN A 529 -73.45 -19.15 -30.02
C GLN A 529 -72.93 -19.13 -31.46
N ALA A 530 -73.82 -18.88 -32.42
CA ALA A 530 -73.45 -18.73 -33.83
C ALA A 530 -72.45 -17.57 -33.98
N PRO A 531 -71.38 -17.74 -34.79
CA PRO A 531 -70.29 -16.77 -34.84
C PRO A 531 -70.73 -15.53 -35.62
N ASN A 532 -71.00 -14.43 -34.92
CA ASN A 532 -71.34 -13.15 -35.54
C ASN A 532 -70.12 -12.25 -35.84
N ASN A 533 -68.92 -12.74 -35.58
CA ASN A 533 -67.67 -12.27 -36.19
C ASN A 533 -66.62 -13.36 -35.96
N ILE A 534 -66.10 -13.93 -37.05
CA ILE A 534 -64.84 -14.67 -36.99
C ILE A 534 -63.76 -13.60 -36.78
N THR A 535 -63.45 -13.30 -35.52
CA THR A 535 -62.15 -12.70 -35.22
C THR A 535 -61.15 -13.84 -35.25
N LYS A 536 -60.67 -14.10 -36.47
CA LYS A 536 -59.36 -14.70 -36.72
C LYS A 536 -58.39 -13.94 -35.82
N LEU A 537 -57.77 -14.62 -34.85
CA LEU A 537 -56.71 -14.04 -34.03
C LEU A 537 -55.55 -13.73 -34.98
N ASN A 538 -55.55 -12.51 -35.53
CA ASN A 538 -54.65 -11.90 -36.50
C ASN A 538 -53.85 -12.84 -37.42
N GLU A 539 -53.96 -12.60 -38.73
CA GLU A 539 -52.84 -12.83 -39.65
C GLU A 539 -51.65 -11.96 -39.24
N LYS A 540 -50.90 -12.37 -38.21
CA LYS A 540 -49.46 -12.30 -38.29
C LYS A 540 -49.05 -13.55 -39.02
N THR A 541 -48.47 -13.39 -40.20
CA THR A 541 -47.68 -14.42 -40.86
C THR A 541 -46.89 -15.20 -39.81
N LEU A 542 -47.15 -16.49 -39.69
CA LEU A 542 -46.36 -17.44 -38.91
C LEU A 542 -44.94 -17.43 -39.45
N MET A 543 -44.10 -16.53 -38.93
CA MET A 543 -42.67 -16.74 -38.89
C MET A 543 -42.32 -17.00 -37.43
N LYS A 544 -42.33 -18.30 -37.08
CA LYS A 544 -41.94 -18.94 -35.81
C LYS A 544 -43.03 -19.05 -34.72
N PRO A 545 -43.07 -20.19 -34.00
CA PRO A 545 -44.08 -20.46 -32.97
C PRO A 545 -43.89 -19.53 -31.78
N ILE A 546 -44.99 -18.98 -31.26
CA ILE A 546 -45.02 -18.30 -29.96
C ILE A 546 -44.88 -19.40 -28.90
N LEU A 547 -43.67 -19.59 -28.39
CA LEU A 547 -43.43 -20.40 -27.20
C LEU A 547 -44.02 -19.65 -25.99
N PHE A 548 -45.09 -20.17 -25.40
CA PHE A 548 -45.41 -19.89 -24.01
C PHE A 548 -44.29 -20.54 -23.17
N GLN A 549 -43.40 -19.74 -22.57
CA GLN A 549 -42.31 -20.29 -21.77
C GLN A 549 -42.84 -20.80 -20.43
N TRP A 550 -43.04 -22.12 -20.37
CA TRP A 550 -42.98 -22.85 -19.11
C TRP A 550 -41.59 -22.66 -18.50
N GLY A 551 -41.45 -22.80 -17.18
CA GLY A 551 -40.12 -23.10 -16.67
C GLY A 551 -39.56 -24.31 -17.43
N VAL A 552 -38.36 -24.19 -17.98
CA VAL A 552 -37.72 -25.26 -18.77
C VAL A 552 -36.61 -25.86 -17.93
N ILE A 553 -36.64 -27.18 -17.76
CA ILE A 553 -35.54 -27.98 -17.21
C ILE A 553 -35.21 -29.04 -18.26
N THR A 554 -34.07 -28.92 -18.94
CA THR A 554 -33.69 -29.80 -20.06
C THR A 554 -32.25 -30.27 -19.97
N ALA A 555 -32.04 -31.53 -20.31
CA ALA A 555 -30.74 -32.15 -20.54
C ALA A 555 -30.71 -32.63 -22.00
N THR A 556 -29.73 -32.19 -22.80
CA THR A 556 -29.57 -32.67 -24.18
C THR A 556 -28.42 -33.66 -24.22
N SER A 557 -28.70 -34.93 -24.53
CA SER A 557 -27.69 -36.01 -24.59
C SER A 557 -26.85 -35.98 -25.85
#